data_AF-A0A4E0RK51-F1
#
_entry.id   AF-A0A4E0RK51-F1
#
_cell.length_a   1.000
_cell.length_b   1.000
_cell.length_c   1.000
_cell.angle_alpha   90.00
_cell.angle_beta   90.00
_cell.angle_gamma   90.00
#
_symmetry.space_group_name_H-M   'P 1'
#
loop_
_entity.id
_entity.type
_entity.pdbx_description
1 polymer ?
#
loop_
_entity_poly.entity_id
_entity_poly.type
_entity_poly.pdbx_seq_one_letter_code
_entity_poly.pdbx_strand_id
1 'polypeptide(L)'
;VLKLDQLLAAKAGFQRIWQVTGQTYPRKLDTEIVNVLSSLGASIHKICTDIRLLASFKEVEEPFETAQIGSSAMPYKRNPVRSERACALARYLMHASASCTTTGAVQWLERSLDDSALRRIALSEACLAADACLSLLQNVAEGLTVIESNLAAELPFLAVEQVLVTMVSKGAANRQECHERIRQHSQAAAAEVKLKGRPNDLVDRLKGDPYFAPIHDMLKELLDPRKFIGRAVEQVQEFLESEVDPEIRRYQGNLEASSTVEI
;
A
#
# COMPACT_ATOMS: atom_id res chain seq x y z
N VAL A 1 -41.68 21.79 22.87
CA VAL A 1 -40.89 20.54 22.70
C VAL A 1 -39.93 20.65 21.52
N LEU A 2 -40.37 20.83 20.27
CA LEU A 2 -39.47 20.94 19.10
C LEU A 2 -38.34 21.97 19.25
N LYS A 3 -38.67 23.19 19.72
CA LYS A 3 -37.67 24.24 19.97
C LYS A 3 -36.63 23.85 21.02
N LEU A 4 -37.02 23.05 22.03
CA LEU A 4 -36.09 22.55 23.04
C LEU A 4 -35.11 21.55 22.42
N ASP A 5 -35.60 20.63 21.59
CA ASP A 5 -34.77 19.62 20.92
C ASP A 5 -33.73 20.26 19.99
N GLN A 6 -34.14 21.27 19.21
CA GLN A 6 -33.24 22.07 18.38
C GLN A 6 -32.18 22.82 19.20
N LEU A 7 -32.57 23.42 20.34
CA LEU A 7 -31.64 24.14 21.20
C LEU A 7 -30.63 23.19 21.87
N LEU A 8 -31.04 21.98 22.26
CA LEU A 8 -30.15 20.97 22.83
C LEU A 8 -29.17 20.42 21.78
N ALA A 9 -29.66 20.11 20.57
CA ALA A 9 -28.81 19.67 19.47
C ALA A 9 -27.77 20.74 19.08
N ALA A 10 -28.21 22.00 18.94
CA ALA A 10 -27.30 23.11 18.66
C ALA A 10 -26.27 23.31 19.77
N LYS A 11 -26.67 23.20 21.05
CA LYS A 11 -25.74 23.25 22.18
C LYS A 11 -24.72 22.10 22.18
N ALA A 12 -25.11 20.91 21.70
CA ALA A 12 -24.23 19.76 21.56
C ALA A 12 -23.40 19.78 20.25
N GLY A 13 -23.54 20.80 19.41
CA GLY A 13 -22.80 20.94 18.14
C GLY A 13 -23.40 20.18 16.96
N PHE A 14 -24.62 19.64 17.08
CA PHE A 14 -25.30 18.92 16.01
C PHE A 14 -26.23 19.84 15.21
N GLN A 15 -26.12 19.78 13.88
CA GLN A 15 -26.98 20.56 12.97
C GLN A 15 -28.31 19.86 12.65
N ARG A 16 -28.41 18.56 12.91
CA ARG A 16 -29.56 17.72 12.55
C ARG A 16 -29.98 16.89 13.76
N ILE A 17 -31.28 16.62 13.81
CA ILE A 17 -31.92 15.79 14.83
C ILE A 17 -32.72 14.67 14.15
N TRP A 18 -32.79 13.51 14.80
CA TRP A 18 -33.68 12.44 14.38
C TRP A 18 -35.13 12.86 14.62
N GLN A 19 -35.95 12.86 13.57
CA GLN A 19 -37.37 13.25 13.70
C GLN A 19 -38.23 12.12 14.29
N VAL A 20 -37.81 10.87 14.09
CA VAL A 20 -38.55 9.68 14.52
C VAL A 20 -37.57 8.72 15.17
N THR A 21 -37.78 8.47 16.47
CA THR A 21 -37.02 7.51 17.26
C THR A 21 -37.97 6.66 18.09
N GLY A 22 -37.54 5.44 18.45
CA GLY A 22 -38.08 4.74 19.62
C GLY A 22 -37.50 5.34 20.89
N GLN A 23 -37.06 4.49 21.82
CA GLN A 23 -36.37 4.96 23.04
C GLN A 23 -34.95 5.48 22.77
N THR A 24 -34.32 5.06 21.66
CA THR A 24 -32.94 5.40 21.30
C THR A 24 -32.80 5.78 19.83
N TYR A 25 -31.66 6.37 19.46
CA TYR A 25 -31.31 6.54 18.06
C TYR A 25 -31.24 5.17 17.33
N PRO A 26 -31.49 5.10 16.01
CA PRO A 26 -31.48 3.85 15.26
C PRO A 26 -30.10 3.18 15.30
N ARG A 27 -30.01 1.93 15.77
CA ARG A 27 -28.74 1.18 15.84
C ARG A 27 -28.12 0.86 14.49
N LYS A 28 -28.84 1.11 13.39
CA LYS A 28 -28.27 1.13 12.04
C LYS A 28 -27.11 2.13 11.90
N LEU A 29 -27.13 3.26 12.63
CA LEU A 29 -26.04 4.23 12.64
C LEU A 29 -24.73 3.61 13.16
N ASP A 30 -24.79 2.76 14.19
CA ASP A 30 -23.61 2.07 14.74
C ASP A 30 -22.96 1.19 13.66
N THR A 31 -23.78 0.47 12.89
CA THR A 31 -23.33 -0.35 11.76
C THR A 31 -22.70 0.49 10.66
N GLU A 32 -23.29 1.64 10.30
CA GLU A 32 -22.74 2.53 9.27
C GLU A 32 -21.37 3.07 9.67
N ILE A 33 -21.21 3.51 10.92
CA ILE A 33 -19.93 3.99 11.46
C ILE A 33 -18.88 2.87 11.41
N VAL A 34 -19.18 1.69 11.98
CA VAL A 34 -18.19 0.61 12.06
C VAL A 34 -17.90 0.01 10.69
N ASN A 35 -18.82 0.05 9.73
CA ASN A 35 -18.54 -0.37 8.35
C ASN A 35 -17.49 0.50 7.67
N VAL A 36 -17.53 1.82 7.86
CA VAL A 36 -16.50 2.72 7.33
C VAL A 36 -15.13 2.38 7.94
N LEU A 37 -15.06 2.17 9.25
CA LEU A 37 -13.83 1.78 9.93
C LEU A 37 -13.33 0.40 9.50
N SER A 38 -14.24 -0.57 9.33
CA SER A 38 -13.95 -1.90 8.81
C SER A 38 -13.34 -1.83 7.41
N SER A 39 -13.86 -0.95 6.54
CA SER A 39 -13.32 -0.74 5.20
C SER A 39 -11.96 -0.05 5.23
N LEU A 40 -11.75 0.90 6.14
CA LEU A 40 -10.43 1.50 6.39
C LEU A 40 -9.41 0.41 6.79
N GLY A 41 -9.81 -0.53 7.65
CA GLY A 41 -8.98 -1.69 8.02
C GLY A 41 -8.52 -2.47 6.79
N ALA A 42 -9.40 -2.73 5.82
CA ALA A 42 -9.00 -3.43 4.59
C ALA A 42 -7.94 -2.67 3.79
N SER A 43 -8.08 -1.34 3.66
CA SER A 43 -7.08 -0.49 3.00
C SER A 43 -5.72 -0.54 3.69
N ILE A 44 -5.70 -0.37 5.01
CA ILE A 44 -4.46 -0.39 5.81
C ILE A 44 -3.79 -1.76 5.74
N HIS A 45 -4.57 -2.84 5.83
CA HIS A 45 -4.05 -4.20 5.75
C HIS A 45 -3.34 -4.47 4.43
N LYS A 46 -3.95 -4.03 3.31
CA LYS A 46 -3.37 -4.17 1.97
C LYS A 46 -2.08 -3.37 1.81
N ILE A 47 -2.09 -2.09 2.21
CA ILE A 47 -0.89 -1.22 2.15
C ILE A 47 0.26 -1.84 2.95
N CYS A 48 0.01 -2.22 4.21
CA CYS A 48 1.05 -2.77 5.07
C CYS A 48 1.52 -4.17 4.62
N THR A 49 0.65 -4.95 3.97
CA THR A 49 1.06 -6.24 3.36
C THR A 49 2.02 -6.02 2.20
N ASP A 50 1.75 -5.05 1.32
CA ASP A 50 2.67 -4.72 0.24
C ASP A 50 4.03 -4.24 0.77
N ILE A 51 4.05 -3.38 1.79
CA ILE A 51 5.29 -2.94 2.44
C ILE A 51 6.09 -4.14 2.97
N ARG A 52 5.42 -5.11 3.61
CA ARG A 52 6.07 -6.32 4.11
C ARG A 52 6.67 -7.18 3.00
N LEU A 53 6.01 -7.26 1.84
CA LEU A 53 6.54 -7.96 0.66
C LEU A 53 7.76 -7.23 0.10
N LEU A 54 7.66 -5.91 -0.10
CA LEU A 54 8.77 -5.10 -0.61
C LEU A 54 9.98 -5.12 0.34
N ALA A 55 9.75 -5.19 1.65
CA ALA A 55 10.82 -5.40 2.64
C ALA A 55 11.50 -6.76 2.50
N SER A 56 10.75 -7.82 2.18
CA SER A 56 11.34 -9.14 1.90
C SER A 56 12.23 -9.12 0.66
N PHE A 57 11.92 -8.24 -0.30
CA PHE A 57 12.71 -8.00 -1.50
C PHE A 57 13.87 -7.01 -1.26
N LYS A 58 13.93 -6.35 -0.10
CA LYS A 58 14.89 -5.27 0.21
C LYS A 58 14.74 -4.09 -0.75
N GLU A 59 13.52 -3.78 -1.18
CA GLU A 59 13.20 -2.62 -2.02
C GLU A 59 12.64 -1.46 -1.21
N VAL A 60 12.05 -1.78 -0.05
CA VAL A 60 11.48 -0.81 0.88
C VAL A 60 11.76 -1.25 2.31
N GLU A 61 12.10 -0.33 3.21
CA GLU A 61 12.15 -0.58 4.65
C GLU A 61 11.23 0.40 5.38
N GLU A 62 10.53 -0.07 6.42
CA GLU A 62 9.85 0.79 7.38
C GLU A 62 10.88 1.50 8.28
N PRO A 63 10.53 2.64 8.92
CA PRO A 63 11.46 3.34 9.81
C PRO A 63 11.98 2.42 10.90
N PHE A 64 13.24 2.62 11.26
CA PHE A 64 13.93 1.85 12.29
C PHE A 64 14.55 2.80 13.30
N GLU A 65 14.07 2.77 14.55
CA GLU A 65 14.61 3.66 15.58
C GLU A 65 16.04 3.27 15.94
N THR A 66 16.87 4.25 16.30
CA THR A 66 18.27 4.02 16.67
C THR A 66 18.45 3.07 17.86
N ALA A 67 17.47 3.02 18.77
CA ALA A 67 17.45 2.10 19.91
C ALA A 67 16.67 0.79 19.66
N GLN A 68 16.04 0.63 18.50
CA GLN A 68 15.20 -0.52 18.20
C GLN A 68 16.07 -1.77 18.01
N ILE A 69 15.66 -2.88 18.65
CA ILE A 69 16.29 -4.18 18.46
C ILE A 69 15.41 -4.98 17.48
N GLY A 70 15.84 -5.08 16.22
CA GLY A 70 15.09 -5.79 15.17
C GLY A 70 15.01 -7.31 15.38
N SER A 71 16.09 -7.91 15.89
CA SER A 71 16.16 -9.31 16.31
C SER A 71 17.16 -9.45 17.45
N SER A 72 16.80 -10.23 18.47
CA SER A 72 17.69 -10.52 19.61
C SER A 72 18.95 -11.33 19.22
N ALA A 73 18.95 -11.99 18.06
CA ALA A 73 20.03 -12.88 17.63
C ALA A 73 20.70 -12.48 16.30
N MET A 74 20.06 -11.65 15.48
CA MET A 74 20.56 -11.28 14.14
C MET A 74 20.63 -9.75 13.98
N PRO A 75 21.77 -9.10 14.28
CA PRO A 75 21.89 -7.64 14.31
C PRO A 75 21.59 -6.94 12.97
N TYR A 76 21.77 -7.63 11.84
CA TYR A 76 21.50 -7.09 10.51
C TYR A 76 20.03 -7.24 10.08
N LYS A 77 19.21 -8.02 10.81
CA LYS A 77 17.85 -8.36 10.39
C LYS A 77 16.85 -7.32 10.89
N ARG A 78 16.32 -6.53 9.94
CA ARG A 78 15.21 -5.60 10.16
C ARG A 78 13.91 -6.26 9.72
N ASN A 79 12.96 -6.40 10.64
CA ASN A 79 11.64 -6.94 10.34
C ASN A 79 10.63 -5.79 10.28
N PRO A 80 9.62 -5.85 9.39
CA PRO A 80 8.59 -4.84 9.27
C PRO A 80 7.52 -4.97 10.38
N VAL A 81 7.95 -4.82 11.65
CA VAL A 81 7.12 -5.07 12.84
C VAL A 81 5.94 -4.12 12.98
N ARG A 82 6.10 -2.86 12.56
CA ARG A 82 5.03 -1.85 12.60
C ARG A 82 3.95 -2.18 11.57
N SER A 83 4.38 -2.52 10.36
CA SER A 83 3.48 -2.98 9.28
C SER A 83 2.76 -4.28 9.66
N GLU A 84 3.44 -5.22 10.32
CA GLU A 84 2.84 -6.46 10.83
C GLU A 84 1.77 -6.19 11.90
N ARG A 85 2.06 -5.28 12.84
CA ARG A 85 1.09 -4.86 13.85
C ARG A 85 -0.11 -4.15 13.25
N ALA A 86 0.11 -3.25 12.28
CA ALA A 86 -0.95 -2.59 11.56
C ALA A 86 -1.86 -3.61 10.85
N CYS A 87 -1.30 -4.61 10.17
CA CYS A 87 -2.08 -5.72 9.60
C CYS A 87 -2.87 -6.51 10.66
N ALA A 88 -2.32 -6.74 11.85
CA ALA A 88 -3.01 -7.48 12.90
C ALA A 88 -4.23 -6.72 13.43
N LEU A 89 -4.07 -5.43 13.77
CA LEU A 89 -5.14 -4.56 14.25
C LEU A 89 -6.18 -4.27 13.16
N ALA A 90 -5.72 -4.06 11.93
CA ALA A 90 -6.59 -3.84 10.78
C ALA A 90 -7.49 -5.06 10.52
N ARG A 91 -6.98 -6.29 10.67
CA ARG A 91 -7.78 -7.51 10.56
C ARG A 91 -8.86 -7.59 11.63
N TYR A 92 -8.55 -7.22 12.88
CA TYR A 92 -9.57 -7.12 13.93
C TYR A 92 -10.64 -6.10 13.55
N LEU A 93 -10.24 -4.91 13.09
CA LEU A 93 -11.15 -3.84 12.68
C LEU A 93 -12.08 -4.25 11.54
N MET A 94 -11.58 -4.99 10.55
CA MET A 94 -12.37 -5.54 9.43
C MET A 94 -13.51 -6.47 9.89
N HIS A 95 -13.37 -7.09 11.06
CA HIS A 95 -14.37 -8.02 11.59
C HIS A 95 -15.31 -7.37 12.62
N ALA A 96 -15.02 -6.15 13.09
CA ALA A 96 -15.81 -5.47 14.11
C ALA A 96 -17.26 -5.19 13.67
N SER A 97 -17.49 -4.97 12.37
CA SER A 97 -18.78 -4.58 11.79
C SER A 97 -19.89 -5.63 11.93
N ALA A 98 -19.55 -6.91 11.97
CA ALA A 98 -20.51 -7.99 12.07
C ALA A 98 -21.37 -7.86 13.33
N SER A 99 -20.74 -7.52 14.45
CA SER A 99 -21.38 -7.42 15.77
C SER A 99 -22.41 -6.28 15.83
N CYS A 100 -22.09 -5.11 15.27
CA CYS A 100 -23.03 -3.98 15.16
C CYS A 100 -24.19 -4.31 14.21
N THR A 101 -23.90 -4.97 13.09
CA THR A 101 -24.92 -5.38 12.12
C THR A 101 -25.98 -6.29 12.74
N THR A 102 -25.55 -7.33 13.44
CA THR A 102 -26.49 -8.26 14.10
C THR A 102 -27.26 -7.59 15.22
N THR A 103 -26.64 -6.67 15.97
CA THR A 103 -27.30 -5.91 17.04
C THR A 103 -28.41 -5.00 16.53
N GLY A 104 -28.16 -4.30 15.42
CA GLY A 104 -29.20 -3.48 14.80
C GLY A 104 -30.38 -4.29 14.27
N ALA A 105 -30.13 -5.51 13.77
CA ALA A 105 -31.14 -6.36 13.17
C ALA A 105 -32.13 -6.97 14.19
N VAL A 106 -31.72 -7.14 15.45
CA VAL A 106 -32.52 -7.82 16.48
C VAL A 106 -33.12 -6.88 17.51
N GLN A 107 -33.05 -5.55 17.30
CA GLN A 107 -33.76 -4.60 18.18
C GLN A 107 -35.27 -4.82 18.11
N TRP A 108 -35.87 -5.17 19.25
CA TRP A 108 -37.32 -5.38 19.34
C TRP A 108 -38.05 -4.05 19.55
N LEU A 109 -38.97 -3.73 18.63
CA LEU A 109 -39.87 -2.57 18.70
C LEU A 109 -39.10 -1.26 19.03
N GLU A 110 -39.48 -0.56 20.11
CA GLU A 110 -38.88 0.74 20.47
C GLU A 110 -37.47 0.64 21.05
N ARG A 111 -37.10 -0.50 21.68
CA ARG A 111 -35.75 -0.87 22.17
C ARG A 111 -35.77 -2.23 22.89
N SER A 112 -34.73 -3.02 22.68
CA SER A 112 -34.31 -4.10 23.59
C SER A 112 -32.90 -3.83 24.15
N LEU A 113 -32.64 -4.22 25.41
CA LEU A 113 -31.44 -3.81 26.17
C LEU A 113 -30.16 -4.62 25.84
N ASP A 114 -30.30 -5.69 25.08
CA ASP A 114 -29.21 -6.57 24.61
C ASP A 114 -28.14 -5.83 23.79
N ASP A 115 -28.45 -4.64 23.27
CA ASP A 115 -27.49 -3.74 22.63
C ASP A 115 -26.44 -3.15 23.60
N SER A 116 -26.76 -3.04 24.89
CA SER A 116 -26.00 -2.18 25.81
C SER A 116 -24.60 -2.72 26.09
N ALA A 117 -24.47 -4.01 26.37
CA ALA A 117 -23.19 -4.62 26.72
C ALA A 117 -22.26 -4.65 25.50
N LEU A 118 -22.76 -5.07 24.33
CA LEU A 118 -21.96 -5.17 23.12
C LEU A 118 -21.46 -3.79 22.66
N ARG A 119 -22.33 -2.76 22.65
CA ARG A 119 -21.95 -1.42 22.18
C ARG A 119 -20.82 -0.79 22.99
N ARG A 120 -20.67 -1.15 24.28
CA ARG A 120 -19.55 -0.69 25.13
C ARG A 120 -18.20 -1.22 24.66
N ILE A 121 -18.20 -2.39 24.02
CA ILE A 121 -17.02 -3.07 23.49
C ILE A 121 -16.81 -2.67 22.03
N ALA A 122 -17.78 -3.00 21.16
CA ALA A 122 -17.62 -2.91 19.72
C ALA A 122 -17.32 -1.49 19.23
N LEU A 123 -18.00 -0.47 19.77
CA LEU A 123 -17.79 0.92 19.33
C LEU A 123 -16.45 1.48 19.81
N SER A 124 -16.06 1.18 21.05
CA SER A 124 -14.81 1.69 21.63
C SER A 124 -13.60 1.00 21.00
N GLU A 125 -13.62 -0.33 20.89
CA GLU A 125 -12.53 -1.09 20.30
C GLU A 125 -12.38 -0.82 18.80
N ALA A 126 -13.47 -0.59 18.05
CA ALA A 126 -13.37 -0.20 16.64
C ALA A 126 -12.68 1.16 16.46
N CYS A 127 -13.03 2.16 17.26
CA CYS A 127 -12.37 3.47 17.22
C CYS A 127 -10.90 3.38 17.64
N LEU A 128 -10.59 2.66 18.73
CA LEU A 128 -9.22 2.49 19.21
C LEU A 128 -8.34 1.71 18.22
N ALA A 129 -8.89 0.67 17.59
CA ALA A 129 -8.18 -0.08 16.57
C ALA A 129 -7.91 0.78 15.32
N ALA A 130 -8.89 1.59 14.89
CA ALA A 130 -8.71 2.51 13.77
C ALA A 130 -7.63 3.57 14.07
N ASP A 131 -7.67 4.18 15.25
CA ASP A 131 -6.67 5.16 15.72
C ASP A 131 -5.26 4.57 15.75
N ALA A 132 -5.11 3.37 16.33
CA ALA A 132 -3.84 2.67 16.38
C ALA A 132 -3.33 2.31 14.97
N CYS A 133 -4.22 1.87 14.07
CA CYS A 133 -3.85 1.57 12.68
C CYS A 133 -3.39 2.81 11.91
N LEU A 134 -4.08 3.94 12.08
CA LEU A 134 -3.73 5.20 11.42
C LEU A 134 -2.40 5.75 11.95
N SER A 135 -2.17 5.70 13.27
CA SER A 135 -0.92 6.11 13.88
C SER A 135 0.26 5.28 13.36
N LEU A 136 0.11 3.95 13.32
CA LEU A 136 1.13 3.06 12.75
C LEU A 136 1.39 3.36 11.28
N LEU A 137 0.33 3.54 10.48
CA LEU A 137 0.48 3.82 9.05
C LEU A 137 1.15 5.17 8.80
N GLN A 138 0.78 6.21 9.54
CA GLN A 138 1.40 7.53 9.43
C GLN A 138 2.90 7.46 9.77
N ASN A 139 3.25 6.83 10.90
CA ASN A 139 4.65 6.67 11.28
C ASN A 139 5.45 5.92 10.19
N VAL A 140 4.90 4.84 9.65
CA VAL A 140 5.55 4.08 8.57
C VAL A 140 5.71 4.92 7.30
N ALA A 141 4.68 5.70 6.93
CA ALA A 141 4.70 6.55 5.74
C ALA A 141 5.71 7.71 5.85
N GLU A 142 5.84 8.31 7.03
CA GLU A 142 6.78 9.42 7.29
C GLU A 142 8.25 8.98 7.20
N GLY A 143 8.55 7.72 7.52
CA GLY A 143 9.92 7.20 7.61
C GLY A 143 10.27 6.12 6.59
N LEU A 144 9.47 5.96 5.53
CA LEU A 144 9.66 4.91 4.54
C LEU A 144 10.97 5.11 3.75
N THR A 145 11.81 4.08 3.68
CA THR A 145 13.09 4.11 2.93
C THR A 145 12.98 3.26 1.68
N VAL A 146 13.43 3.76 0.53
CA VAL A 146 13.41 3.05 -0.77
C VAL A 146 14.82 2.63 -1.18
N ILE A 147 14.96 1.44 -1.75
CA ILE A 147 16.22 0.80 -2.11
C ILE A 147 16.14 0.28 -3.56
N GLU A 148 17.09 0.66 -4.42
CA GLU A 148 17.02 0.41 -5.87
C GLU A 148 17.65 -0.93 -6.33
N SER A 149 18.12 -1.78 -5.43
CA SER A 149 19.07 -2.87 -5.78
C SER A 149 18.49 -3.95 -6.71
N ASN A 150 17.20 -4.27 -6.61
CA ASN A 150 16.61 -5.35 -7.41
C ASN A 150 16.30 -4.95 -8.84
N LEU A 151 15.99 -3.68 -9.08
CA LEU A 151 15.69 -3.17 -10.42
C LEU A 151 16.84 -3.45 -11.38
N ALA A 152 18.08 -3.25 -10.92
CA ALA A 152 19.28 -3.48 -11.73
C ALA A 152 19.45 -4.95 -12.18
N ALA A 153 18.97 -5.92 -11.39
CA ALA A 153 19.08 -7.34 -11.70
C ALA A 153 18.06 -7.81 -12.75
N GLU A 154 16.85 -7.26 -12.71
CA GLU A 154 15.73 -7.69 -13.57
C GLU A 154 15.59 -6.85 -14.86
N LEU A 155 15.99 -5.58 -14.84
CA LEU A 155 15.85 -4.67 -15.98
C LEU A 155 16.41 -5.20 -17.31
N PRO A 156 17.57 -5.91 -17.36
CA PRO A 156 18.05 -6.50 -18.61
C PRO A 156 17.09 -7.48 -19.25
N PHE A 157 16.34 -8.27 -18.46
CA PHE A 157 15.35 -9.20 -19.00
C PHE A 157 14.12 -8.48 -19.54
N LEU A 158 13.72 -7.36 -18.94
CA LEU A 158 12.61 -6.54 -19.41
C LEU A 158 12.95 -5.75 -20.69
N ALA A 159 14.21 -5.40 -20.87
CA ALA A 159 14.68 -4.59 -22.01
C ALA A 159 14.86 -5.37 -23.33
N VAL A 160 14.67 -6.69 -23.35
CA VAL A 160 14.90 -7.54 -24.54
C VAL A 160 14.07 -7.12 -25.75
N GLU A 161 12.86 -6.60 -25.54
CA GLU A 161 12.01 -6.09 -26.62
C GLU A 161 12.61 -4.83 -27.24
N GLN A 162 13.09 -3.88 -26.43
CA GLN A 162 13.74 -2.67 -26.93
C GLN A 162 15.02 -2.99 -27.70
N VAL A 163 15.78 -3.99 -27.25
CA VAL A 163 16.95 -4.52 -27.95
C VAL A 163 16.56 -5.05 -29.33
N LEU A 164 15.51 -5.89 -29.41
CA LEU A 164 15.00 -6.43 -30.68
C LEU A 164 14.56 -5.33 -31.65
N VAL A 165 13.75 -4.38 -31.18
CA VAL A 165 13.24 -3.27 -31.99
C VAL A 165 14.39 -2.42 -32.51
N THR A 166 15.40 -2.17 -31.68
CA THR A 166 16.58 -1.37 -32.08
C THR A 166 17.44 -2.11 -33.10
N MET A 167 17.64 -3.43 -32.94
CA MET A 167 18.36 -4.25 -33.92
C MET A 167 17.68 -4.26 -35.29
N VAL A 168 16.35 -4.33 -35.33
CA VAL A 168 15.60 -4.31 -36.60
C VAL A 168 15.65 -2.92 -37.24
N SER A 169 15.40 -1.86 -36.44
CA SER A 169 15.27 -0.50 -36.96
C SER A 169 16.60 0.17 -37.31
N LYS A 170 17.66 -0.08 -36.54
CA LYS A 170 18.99 0.56 -36.71
C LYS A 170 20.07 -0.39 -37.20
N GLY A 171 19.99 -1.67 -36.82
CA GLY A 171 20.95 -2.70 -37.22
C GLY A 171 20.59 -3.42 -38.53
N ALA A 172 19.43 -3.08 -39.15
CA ALA A 172 18.88 -3.76 -40.33
C ALA A 172 18.78 -5.29 -40.17
N ALA A 173 18.60 -5.77 -38.94
CA ALA A 173 18.58 -7.18 -38.62
C ALA A 173 17.25 -7.83 -39.02
N ASN A 174 17.30 -9.12 -39.40
CA ASN A 174 16.10 -9.92 -39.54
C ASN A 174 15.47 -10.15 -38.16
N ARG A 175 14.18 -9.77 -38.00
CA ARG A 175 13.47 -9.86 -36.71
C ARG A 175 13.44 -11.28 -36.13
N GLN A 176 13.20 -12.31 -36.95
CA GLN A 176 13.10 -13.69 -36.48
C GLN A 176 14.45 -14.23 -36.02
N GLU A 177 15.51 -13.97 -36.80
CA GLU A 177 16.86 -14.35 -36.40
C GLU A 177 17.29 -13.63 -35.11
N CYS A 178 17.04 -12.32 -35.03
CA CYS A 178 17.39 -11.52 -33.85
C CYS A 178 16.65 -12.00 -32.60
N HIS A 179 15.35 -12.28 -32.72
CA HIS A 179 14.54 -12.79 -31.63
C HIS A 179 15.08 -14.14 -31.12
N GLU A 180 15.40 -15.07 -32.01
CA GLU A 180 15.92 -16.38 -31.62
C GLU A 180 17.29 -16.28 -30.91
N ARG A 181 18.18 -15.41 -31.39
CA ARG A 181 19.46 -15.16 -30.71
C ARG A 181 19.27 -14.53 -29.33
N ILE A 182 18.41 -13.52 -29.20
CA ILE A 182 18.06 -12.93 -27.90
C ILE A 182 17.48 -13.99 -26.97
N ARG A 183 16.58 -14.85 -27.45
CA ARG A 183 15.97 -15.94 -26.67
C ARG A 183 17.02 -16.88 -26.10
N GLN A 184 18.00 -17.29 -26.90
CA GLN A 184 19.09 -18.18 -26.45
C GLN A 184 19.94 -17.52 -25.36
N HIS A 185 20.35 -16.26 -25.54
CA HIS A 185 21.11 -15.53 -24.52
C HIS A 185 20.31 -15.31 -23.23
N SER A 186 19.04 -14.94 -23.35
CA SER A 186 18.14 -14.76 -22.19
C SER A 186 17.92 -16.06 -21.42
N GLN A 187 17.76 -17.20 -22.11
CA GLN A 187 17.64 -18.51 -21.45
C GLN A 187 18.94 -18.92 -20.74
N ALA A 188 20.10 -18.65 -21.36
CA ALA A 188 21.39 -18.92 -20.74
C ALA A 188 21.63 -18.05 -19.49
N ALA A 189 21.34 -16.75 -19.56
CA ALA A 189 21.43 -15.84 -18.43
C ALA A 189 20.45 -16.23 -17.30
N ALA A 190 19.21 -16.58 -17.64
CA ALA A 190 18.23 -17.08 -16.68
C ALA A 190 18.69 -18.39 -16.00
N ALA A 191 19.42 -19.26 -16.71
CA ALA A 191 20.00 -20.47 -16.15
C ALA A 191 21.16 -20.16 -15.17
N GLU A 192 22.02 -19.17 -15.46
CA GLU A 192 23.05 -18.73 -14.50
C GLU A 192 22.41 -18.21 -13.20
N VAL A 193 21.32 -17.45 -13.29
CA VAL A 193 20.59 -16.94 -12.12
C VAL A 193 19.91 -18.09 -11.37
N LYS A 194 19.05 -18.86 -12.03
CA LYS A 194 18.15 -19.82 -11.37
C LYS A 194 18.83 -21.13 -10.97
N LEU A 195 19.78 -21.62 -11.76
CA LEU A 195 20.42 -22.92 -11.52
C LEU A 195 21.75 -22.79 -10.79
N LYS A 196 22.44 -21.65 -10.92
CA LYS A 196 23.79 -21.46 -10.38
C LYS A 196 23.87 -20.34 -9.34
N GLY A 197 22.80 -19.58 -9.11
CA GLY A 197 22.76 -18.49 -8.14
C GLY A 197 23.72 -17.33 -8.49
N ARG A 198 24.05 -17.16 -9.78
CA ARG A 198 24.96 -16.11 -10.24
C ARG A 198 24.19 -14.85 -10.67
N PRO A 199 24.84 -13.68 -10.74
CA PRO A 199 24.22 -12.47 -11.27
C PRO A 199 23.75 -12.64 -12.72
N ASN A 200 22.79 -11.83 -13.12
CA ASN A 200 22.33 -11.73 -14.50
C ASN A 200 23.44 -11.19 -15.40
N ASP A 201 23.90 -12.00 -16.36
CA ASP A 201 24.98 -11.69 -17.30
C ASP A 201 24.48 -11.40 -18.73
N LEU A 202 23.16 -11.19 -18.92
CA LEU A 202 22.56 -11.01 -20.25
C LEU A 202 23.22 -9.87 -21.04
N VAL A 203 23.48 -8.73 -20.40
CA VAL A 203 24.10 -7.57 -21.07
C VAL A 203 25.49 -7.92 -21.60
N ASP A 204 26.27 -8.68 -20.84
CA ASP A 204 27.62 -9.10 -21.23
C ASP A 204 27.58 -10.12 -22.37
N ARG A 205 26.58 -11.03 -22.36
CA ARG A 205 26.34 -11.96 -23.47
C ARG A 205 26.03 -11.24 -24.78
N LEU A 206 25.16 -10.23 -24.73
CA LEU A 206 24.81 -9.42 -25.91
C LEU A 206 26.03 -8.61 -26.41
N LYS A 207 26.87 -8.08 -25.52
CA LYS A 207 28.13 -7.43 -25.90
C LYS A 207 29.15 -8.39 -26.52
N GLY A 208 29.19 -9.63 -26.03
CA GLY A 208 30.11 -10.66 -26.51
C GLY A 208 29.72 -11.30 -27.85
N ASP A 209 28.47 -11.16 -28.28
CA ASP A 209 27.98 -11.67 -29.56
C ASP A 209 28.10 -10.59 -30.66
N PRO A 210 28.96 -10.79 -31.68
CA PRO A 210 29.15 -9.83 -32.78
C PRO A 210 27.87 -9.49 -33.54
N TYR A 211 26.84 -10.33 -33.47
CA TYR A 211 25.53 -10.04 -34.06
C TYR A 211 24.92 -8.74 -33.53
N PHE A 212 25.12 -8.43 -32.25
CA PHE A 212 24.58 -7.22 -31.63
C PHE A 212 25.52 -6.00 -31.69
N ALA A 213 26.65 -6.10 -32.40
CA ALA A 213 27.59 -4.99 -32.58
C ALA A 213 26.94 -3.64 -32.97
N PRO A 214 25.91 -3.60 -33.85
CA PRO A 214 25.27 -2.34 -34.23
C PRO A 214 24.60 -1.56 -33.08
N ILE A 215 24.34 -2.19 -31.93
CA ILE A 215 23.66 -1.55 -30.79
C ILE A 215 24.52 -1.49 -29.53
N HIS A 216 25.78 -1.94 -29.58
CA HIS A 216 26.64 -1.99 -28.38
C HIS A 216 26.76 -0.64 -27.67
N ASP A 217 26.93 0.45 -28.43
CA ASP A 217 27.01 1.81 -27.89
C ASP A 217 25.68 2.32 -27.33
N MET A 218 24.56 1.71 -27.75
CA MET A 218 23.21 2.08 -27.32
C MET A 218 22.70 1.27 -26.12
N LEU A 219 23.33 0.14 -25.78
CA LEU A 219 22.84 -0.77 -24.74
C LEU A 219 22.60 -0.06 -23.39
N LYS A 220 23.46 0.90 -23.02
CA LYS A 220 23.27 1.68 -21.79
C LYS A 220 21.98 2.51 -21.81
N GLU A 221 21.65 3.09 -22.96
CA GLU A 221 20.47 3.93 -23.16
C GLU A 221 19.18 3.10 -23.33
N LEU A 222 19.29 1.88 -23.83
CA LEU A 222 18.19 0.91 -23.93
C LEU A 222 17.83 0.30 -22.57
N LEU A 223 18.76 0.35 -21.62
CA LEU A 223 18.59 -0.12 -20.25
C LEU A 223 18.28 1.02 -19.28
N ASP A 224 17.84 2.19 -19.77
CA ASP A 224 17.38 3.28 -18.89
C ASP A 224 15.98 2.95 -18.33
N PRO A 225 15.83 2.70 -17.01
CA PRO A 225 14.54 2.29 -16.43
C PRO A 225 13.44 3.31 -16.64
N ARG A 226 13.78 4.60 -16.82
CA ARG A 226 12.80 5.67 -17.08
C ARG A 226 12.05 5.49 -18.40
N LYS A 227 12.56 4.67 -19.31
CA LYS A 227 11.87 4.34 -20.57
C LYS A 227 10.82 3.24 -20.42
N PHE A 228 10.74 2.59 -19.25
CA PHE A 228 9.86 1.46 -18.98
C PHE A 228 8.66 1.79 -18.07
N ILE A 229 8.51 3.06 -17.67
CA ILE A 229 7.49 3.47 -16.71
C ILE A 229 6.19 3.99 -17.36
N GLY A 230 6.13 4.04 -18.69
CA GLY A 230 4.95 4.51 -19.42
C GLY A 230 4.53 5.93 -18.98
N ARG A 231 3.30 6.05 -18.44
CA ARG A 231 2.74 7.31 -17.93
C ARG A 231 2.76 7.42 -16.40
N ALA A 232 3.58 6.63 -15.70
CA ALA A 232 3.52 6.54 -14.24
C ALA A 232 3.71 7.90 -13.56
N VAL A 233 4.60 8.75 -14.09
CA VAL A 233 4.87 10.09 -13.54
C VAL A 233 3.66 10.99 -13.70
N GLU A 234 3.08 11.04 -14.91
CA GLU A 234 1.92 11.86 -15.22
C GLU A 234 0.70 11.41 -14.43
N GLN A 235 0.48 10.09 -14.29
CA GLN A 235 -0.63 9.53 -13.52
C GLN A 235 -0.55 9.90 -12.04
N VAL A 236 0.65 9.87 -11.45
CA VAL A 236 0.85 10.31 -10.05
C VAL A 236 0.53 11.79 -9.90
N GLN A 237 1.06 12.64 -10.79
CA GLN A 237 0.82 14.08 -10.72
C GLN A 237 -0.66 14.42 -10.90
N GLU A 238 -1.31 13.86 -11.93
CA GLU A 238 -2.74 14.06 -12.21
C GLU A 238 -3.61 13.64 -11.01
N PHE A 239 -3.34 12.48 -10.41
CA PHE A 239 -4.10 12.00 -9.26
C PHE A 239 -3.91 12.87 -8.00
N LEU A 240 -2.67 13.28 -7.72
CA LEU A 240 -2.39 14.15 -6.58
C LEU A 240 -3.10 15.51 -6.69
N GLU A 241 -3.00 16.16 -7.86
CA GLU A 241 -3.55 17.49 -8.08
C GLU A 241 -5.10 17.48 -8.14
N SER A 242 -5.69 16.45 -8.78
CA SER A 242 -7.13 16.43 -9.05
C SER A 242 -7.98 15.73 -7.98
N GLU A 243 -7.43 14.76 -7.25
CA GLU A 243 -8.19 13.96 -6.27
C GLU A 243 -7.67 14.12 -4.84
N VAL A 244 -6.35 14.09 -4.61
CA VAL A 244 -5.80 14.13 -3.24
C VAL A 244 -5.80 15.54 -2.66
N ASP A 245 -5.21 16.51 -3.36
CA ASP A 245 -5.05 17.88 -2.90
C ASP A 245 -6.38 18.55 -2.49
N PRO A 246 -7.49 18.42 -3.26
CA PRO A 246 -8.78 18.96 -2.85
C PRO A 246 -9.30 18.35 -1.53
N GLU A 247 -9.10 17.05 -1.34
CA GLU A 247 -9.59 16.31 -0.18
C GLU A 247 -8.78 16.58 1.10
N ILE A 248 -7.48 16.84 0.99
CA ILE A 248 -6.63 17.16 2.16
C ILE A 248 -6.60 18.65 2.49
N ARG A 249 -6.96 19.54 1.55
CA ARG A 249 -6.95 21.00 1.77
C ARG A 249 -7.82 21.44 2.95
N ARG A 250 -8.95 20.75 3.18
CA ARG A 250 -9.83 20.98 4.35
C ARG A 250 -9.18 20.67 5.71
N TYR A 251 -8.03 20.00 5.71
CA TYR A 251 -7.28 19.61 6.91
C TYR A 251 -5.89 20.24 7.00
N GLN A 252 -5.54 21.24 6.17
CA GLN A 252 -4.19 21.82 6.10
C GLN A 252 -3.59 22.23 7.47
N GLY A 253 -4.41 22.75 8.39
CA GLY A 253 -3.95 23.12 9.74
C GLY A 253 -3.62 21.94 10.66
N ASN A 254 -3.82 20.70 10.22
CA ASN A 254 -3.67 19.47 11.01
C ASN A 254 -2.62 18.52 10.41
N LEU A 255 -1.92 18.90 9.34
CA LEU A 255 -0.98 18.02 8.63
C LEU A 255 0.46 18.07 9.19
N GLU A 256 0.77 19.02 10.07
CA GLU A 256 2.13 19.19 10.62
C GLU A 256 2.46 18.22 11.78
N ALA A 257 1.46 17.55 12.34
CA ALA A 257 1.67 16.60 13.43
C ALA A 257 2.29 15.31 12.89
N SER A 258 3.40 14.86 13.50
CA SER A 258 4.02 13.57 13.20
C SER A 258 3.49 12.46 14.10
N SER A 259 3.57 11.21 13.64
CA SER A 259 3.16 10.07 14.46
C SER A 259 4.38 9.39 15.08
N THR A 260 4.45 9.37 16.41
CA THR A 260 5.51 8.69 17.16
C THR A 260 4.97 7.36 17.71
N VAL A 261 5.66 6.27 17.41
CA VAL A 261 5.32 4.91 17.86
C VAL A 261 6.42 4.42 18.80
N GLU A 262 6.21 4.58 20.11
CA GLU A 262 7.19 4.23 21.16
C GLU A 262 7.26 2.74 21.50
N ILE A 263 6.18 1.99 21.24
CA ILE A 263 6.06 0.56 21.52
C ILE A 263 5.80 -0.15 20.22
#